data_AF-A0A438EPX7-F1
#
_entry.id   AF-A0A438EPX7-F1
#
_cell.length_a   1.000
_cell.length_b   1.000
_cell.length_c   1.000
_cell.angle_alpha   90.00
_cell.angle_beta   90.00
_cell.angle_gamma   90.00
#
_symmetry.space_group_name_H-M   'P 1'
#
loop_
_entity.id
_entity.type
_entity.pdbx_description
1 polymer ?
#
loop_
_entity_poly.entity_id
_entity_poly.type
_entity_poly.pdbx_seq_one_letter_code
_entity_poly.pdbx_strand_id
1 'polypeptide(L)' 'MASQSTNKGRRQIHSFVIEVPVGKVDFLIGKKRATIDGIQHSSGASIKIESRPCFAGTNRRVELRGTR' A
#
# COMPACT_ATOMS: atom_id res chain seq x y z
N MET A 1 -36.26 -12.96 2.10
CA MET A 1 -35.28 -11.96 1.62
C MET A 1 -35.07 -10.93 2.71
N ALA A 2 -34.09 -11.13 3.59
CA ALA A 2 -33.64 -10.10 4.53
C ALA A 2 -32.27 -10.47 5.11
N SER A 3 -31.36 -9.51 5.01
CA SER A 3 -30.32 -9.21 6.00
C SER A 3 -29.43 -10.37 6.48
N GLN A 4 -28.31 -10.59 5.79
CA GLN A 4 -27.10 -11.05 6.49
C GLN A 4 -26.32 -9.81 6.94
N SER A 5 -26.66 -9.34 8.14
CA SER A 5 -25.76 -8.52 8.95
C SER A 5 -24.63 -9.43 9.45
N THR A 6 -23.45 -9.32 8.86
CA THR A 6 -22.23 -9.91 9.43
C THR A 6 -21.38 -8.80 10.01
N ASN A 7 -21.82 -8.27 11.15
CA ASN A 7 -21.01 -7.41 12.00
C ASN A 7 -19.92 -8.24 12.68
N LYS A 8 -18.86 -8.57 11.93
CA LYS A 8 -17.64 -9.18 12.46
C LYS A 8 -16.64 -8.05 12.70
N GLY A 9 -16.65 -7.49 13.91
CA GLY A 9 -15.67 -6.54 14.48
C GLY A 9 -15.10 -5.50 13.50
N ARG A 10 -15.61 -4.27 13.51
CA ARG A 10 -15.13 -3.16 12.65
C ARG A 10 -13.66 -2.79 12.98
N ARG A 11 -12.67 -3.58 12.56
CA ARG A 11 -11.29 -3.11 12.39
C ARG A 11 -11.35 -2.08 11.27
N GLN A 12 -11.22 -0.81 11.62
CA GLN A 12 -11.13 0.25 10.62
C GLN A 12 -9.88 0.00 9.79
N ILE A 13 -10.11 -0.24 8.50
CA ILE A 13 -9.05 -0.35 7.52
C ILE A 13 -8.72 1.09 7.12
N HIS A 14 -7.52 1.54 7.47
CA HIS A 14 -7.00 2.82 7.04
C HIS A 14 -6.26 2.63 5.71
N SER A 15 -6.56 3.49 4.74
CA SER A 15 -5.84 3.58 3.48
C SER A 15 -5.18 4.95 3.36
N PHE A 16 -3.91 4.95 2.97
CA PHE A 16 -3.13 6.16 2.70
C PHE A 16 -2.48 6.01 1.33
N VAL A 17 -2.49 7.08 0.54
CA VAL A 17 -1.81 7.12 -0.75
C VAL A 17 -0.73 8.17 -0.67
N ILE A 18 0.49 7.79 -1.02
CA ILE A 18 1.63 8.70 -1.14
C ILE A 18 2.14 8.71 -2.58
N GLU A 19 2.73 9.82 -2.98
CA GLU A 19 3.37 9.96 -4.27
C GLU A 19 4.89 9.93 -4.10
N VAL A 20 5.53 9.01 -4.83
CA VAL A 20 6.98 8.78 -4.74
C VAL A 20 7.60 9.04 -6.11
N PRO A 21 8.67 9.83 -6.21
CA PRO A 21 9.37 10.04 -7.48
C PRO A 21 9.86 8.72 -8.07
N VAL A 22 9.76 8.54 -9.39
CA VAL A 22 10.10 7.29 -10.09
C VAL A 22 11.52 6.81 -9.73
N GLY A 23 12.51 7.74 -9.70
CA GLY A 23 13.90 7.41 -9.34
C GLY A 23 14.13 7.01 -7.87
N LYS A 24 13.11 7.12 -7.02
CA LYS A 24 13.16 6.71 -5.60
C LYS A 24 12.36 5.44 -5.31
N VAL A 25 11.56 4.96 -6.28
CA VAL A 25 10.71 3.78 -6.10
C VAL A 25 11.54 2.51 -5.94
N ASP A 26 12.64 2.38 -6.66
CA ASP A 26 13.51 1.19 -6.54
C ASP A 26 14.17 1.09 -5.16
N PHE A 27 14.47 2.23 -4.53
CA PHE A 27 14.97 2.28 -3.15
C PHE A 27 13.90 1.84 -2.15
N LEU A 28 12.65 2.22 -2.39
CA LEU A 28 11.51 1.80 -1.56
C LEU A 28 11.25 0.29 -1.66
N ILE A 29 11.34 -0.27 -2.88
CA ILE A 29 11.19 -1.71 -3.11
C ILE A 29 12.36 -2.47 -2.48
N GLY A 30 13.57 -1.98 -2.70
CA GLY A 30 14.81 -2.63 -2.31
C GLY A 30 15.17 -3.83 -3.20
N LYS A 31 16.38 -4.35 -3.02
CA LYS A 31 16.85 -5.53 -3.77
C LYS A 31 15.94 -6.72 -3.45
N LYS A 32 15.44 -7.40 -4.49
CA LYS A 32 14.53 -8.56 -4.36
C LYS A 32 13.32 -8.30 -3.45
N ARG A 33 12.78 -7.07 -3.44
CA ARG A 33 11.66 -6.64 -2.57
C ARG A 33 11.94 -6.72 -1.06
N ALA A 34 13.20 -6.89 -0.64
CA ALA A 34 13.53 -7.07 0.78
C ALA A 34 13.09 -5.90 1.67
N THR A 35 13.21 -4.65 1.18
CA THR A 35 12.82 -3.46 1.95
C THR A 35 11.31 -3.38 2.10
N ILE A 36 10.56 -3.44 1.00
CA ILE A 36 9.10 -3.35 1.05
C ILE A 36 8.48 -4.52 1.82
N ASP A 37 9.03 -5.73 1.71
CA ASP A 37 8.54 -6.89 2.46
C ASP A 37 8.87 -6.75 3.95
N GLY A 38 10.03 -6.22 4.31
CA GLY A 38 10.37 -5.89 5.70
C GLY A 38 9.43 -4.83 6.32
N ILE A 39 9.08 -3.79 5.55
CA ILE A 39 8.13 -2.76 6.01
C ILE A 39 6.74 -3.36 6.18
N GLN A 40 6.26 -4.15 5.22
CA GLN A 40 4.94 -4.81 5.33
C GLN A 40 4.90 -5.78 6.52
N HIS A 41 5.96 -6.57 6.72
CA HIS A 41 6.04 -7.53 7.82
C HIS A 41 6.07 -6.83 9.19
N SER A 42 6.89 -5.78 9.34
CA SER A 42 7.03 -5.05 10.61
C SER A 42 5.80 -4.21 10.96
N SER A 43 5.14 -3.61 9.96
CA SER A 43 3.96 -2.76 10.17
C SER A 43 2.63 -3.52 10.18
N GLY A 44 2.59 -4.74 9.63
CA GLY A 44 1.35 -5.46 9.35
C GLY A 44 0.46 -4.79 8.30
N ALA A 45 0.95 -3.75 7.62
CA ALA A 45 0.25 -3.05 6.55
C ALA A 45 0.59 -3.66 5.19
N SER A 46 -0.38 -3.64 4.27
CA SER A 46 -0.18 -3.98 2.87
C SER A 46 0.26 -2.75 2.09
N ILE A 47 1.32 -2.89 1.28
CA ILE A 47 1.88 -1.82 0.47
C ILE A 47 1.78 -2.22 -1.00
N LYS A 48 1.14 -1.39 -1.82
CA LYS A 48 1.01 -1.57 -3.26
C LYS A 48 1.56 -0.38 -4.01
N ILE A 49 2.43 -0.63 -4.98
CA ILE A 49 3.00 0.41 -5.84
C ILE A 49 2.35 0.29 -7.21
N GLU A 50 1.83 1.39 -7.75
CA GLU A 50 1.15 1.42 -9.04
C GLU A 50 2.13 1.06 -10.17
N SER A 51 1.84 0.02 -10.95
CA SER A 51 2.76 -0.53 -11.98
C SER A 51 3.13 0.46 -13.09
N ARG A 52 2.24 1.40 -13.42
CA ARG A 52 2.48 2.42 -14.45
C ARG A 52 2.57 3.80 -13.80
N PRO A 53 3.57 4.63 -14.15
CA PRO A 53 3.57 6.01 -13.73
C PRO A 53 2.37 6.74 -14.36
N CYS A 54 1.81 7.70 -13.63
CA CYS A 54 0.83 8.62 -14.22
C CYS A 54 1.49 9.34 -15.41
N PHE A 55 0.74 9.66 -16.46
CA PHE A 55 1.24 10.14 -17.76
C PHE A 55 2.11 11.42 -17.68
N ALA A 56 2.06 12.17 -16.56
CA ALA A 56 2.95 13.29 -16.24
C ALA A 56 4.35 12.88 -15.71
N GLY A 57 4.60 11.59 -15.55
CA GLY A 57 5.91 10.94 -15.70
C GLY A 57 6.91 10.99 -14.54
N THR A 58 6.66 11.74 -13.47
CA THR A 58 7.68 11.95 -12.42
C THR A 58 7.42 11.17 -11.13
N ASN A 59 6.16 10.83 -10.81
CA ASN A 59 5.78 10.16 -9.57
C ASN A 59 5.01 8.85 -9.82
N ARG A 60 5.12 7.90 -8.89
CA ARG A 60 4.30 6.69 -8.77
C ARG A 60 3.50 6.73 -7.48
N ARG A 61 2.24 6.31 -7.55
CA ARG A 61 1.39 6.20 -6.37
C ARG A 61 1.71 4.93 -5.61
N VAL A 62 1.81 5.07 -4.30
CA VAL A 62 1.99 3.96 -3.35
C VAL A 62 0.82 3.98 -2.37
N GLU A 63 0.04 2.90 -2.39
CA GLU A 63 -1.08 2.68 -1.49
C GLU A 63 -0.63 1.86 -0.28
N LEU A 64 -0.86 2.40 0.91
CA LEU A 64 -0.62 1.78 2.21
C LEU A 64 -1.97 1.44 2.81
N ARG A 65 -2.21 0.18 3.15
CA ARG A 65 -3.47 -0.27 3.72
C ARG A 65 -3.22 -1.09 4.97
N GLY A 66 -3.71 -0.64 6.11
CA GLY A 66 -3.49 -1.31 7.40
C GLY A 66 -4.69 -1.19 8.32
N THR A 67 -4.61 -1.88 9.44
CA THR A 67 -5.56 -1.72 10.55
C THR A 67 -4.80 -1.15 11.73
N ARG A 68 -5.39 -0.18 12.44
CA ARG A 68 -4.83 0.31 13.70
C ARG A 68 -5.01 -0.71 14.83
#